data_AF-A0A8S2NEU6-F1
#
_entry.id   AF-A0A8S2NEU6-F1
#
_cell.length_a   1.000
_cell.length_b   1.000
_cell.length_c   1.000
_cell.angle_alpha   90.00
_cell.angle_beta   90.00
_cell.angle_gamma   90.00
#
_symmetry.space_group_name_H-M   'P 1'
#
loop_
_entity.id
_entity.type
_entity.pdbx_description
1 polymer ?
#
loop_
_entity_poly.entity_id
_entity_poly.type
_entity_poly.pdbx_seq_one_letter_code
_entity_poly.pdbx_strand_id
1 'polypeptide(L)'
;RLNTTWFQYIKTITNFHVYDPNSSELKNVLKHLQHGTISEANEMSQGTQIKLLLELPNGFQGLLKPYRVPRNYQTQPDHFYFSDVERHHAEIAAFHVDK
;
A
#
# COMPACT_ATOMS: atom_id res chain seq x y z
N ARG A 1 -9.80 -21.23 -6.92
CA ARG A 1 -9.71 -19.75 -6.82
C ARG A 1 -10.19 -19.17 -5.47
N LEU A 2 -10.72 -19.95 -4.52
CA LEU A 2 -11.45 -19.42 -3.34
C LEU A 2 -10.69 -19.40 -1.99
N ASN A 3 -9.35 -19.47 -1.99
CA ASN A 3 -8.58 -19.52 -0.73
C ASN A 3 -7.24 -18.78 -0.80
N THR A 4 -7.23 -17.56 -1.34
CA THR A 4 -6.03 -16.71 -1.33
C THR A 4 -5.91 -15.96 -0.01
N THR A 5 -4.69 -15.58 0.38
CA THR A 5 -4.45 -14.75 1.57
C THR A 5 -5.27 -13.47 1.56
N TRP A 6 -5.40 -12.82 0.39
CA TRP A 6 -6.20 -11.62 0.21
C TRP A 6 -7.69 -11.87 0.46
N PHE A 7 -8.23 -12.97 -0.07
CA PHE A 7 -9.63 -13.31 0.14
C PHE A 7 -9.94 -13.58 1.62
N GLN A 8 -9.01 -14.20 2.36
CA GLN A 8 -9.18 -14.39 3.80
C GLN A 8 -9.15 -13.07 4.57
N TYR A 9 -8.28 -12.14 4.20
CA TYR A 9 -8.27 -10.80 4.78
C TYR A 9 -9.57 -10.03 4.52
N ILE A 10 -10.09 -10.04 3.28
CA ILE A 10 -11.34 -9.34 2.94
C ILE A 10 -12.51 -9.82 3.84
N LYS A 11 -12.56 -11.12 4.17
CA LYS A 11 -13.59 -11.66 5.07
C LYS A 11 -13.53 -11.14 6.51
N THR A 12 -12.38 -10.62 6.95
CA THR A 12 -12.22 -10.04 8.28
C THR A 12 -12.70 -8.60 8.37
N ILE A 13 -12.95 -7.93 7.23
CA ILE A 13 -13.47 -6.56 7.19
C ILE A 13 -14.90 -6.55 7.74
N THR A 14 -15.17 -5.62 8.65
CA THR A 14 -16.50 -5.44 9.25
C THR A 14 -17.02 -4.03 9.02
N ASN A 15 -18.25 -3.76 9.47
CA ASN A 15 -18.82 -2.41 9.45
C ASN A 15 -18.13 -1.44 10.43
N PHE A 16 -17.21 -1.92 11.29
CA PHE A 16 -16.58 -1.12 12.33
C PHE A 16 -15.08 -0.92 12.12
N HIS A 17 -14.41 -1.86 11.45
CA HIS A 17 -12.97 -1.80 11.21
C HIS A 17 -12.59 -2.53 9.92
N VAL A 18 -11.53 -2.03 9.28
CA VAL A 18 -10.94 -2.61 8.07
C VAL A 18 -9.94 -3.74 8.35
N TYR A 19 -9.44 -3.85 9.58
CA TYR A 19 -8.57 -4.95 10.01
C TYR A 19 -8.55 -5.08 11.54
N ASP A 20 -8.14 -6.24 12.05
CA ASP A 20 -7.70 -6.42 13.45
C ASP A 20 -6.16 -6.38 13.50
N PRO A 21 -5.55 -5.49 14.32
CA PRO A 21 -4.10 -5.32 14.42
C PRO A 21 -3.33 -6.59 14.83
N ASN A 22 -4.01 -7.53 15.50
CA ASN A 22 -3.43 -8.78 15.99
C ASN A 22 -3.71 -9.98 15.07
N SER A 23 -4.60 -9.82 14.08
CA SER A 23 -5.01 -10.89 13.17
C SER A 23 -3.84 -11.51 12.40
N SER A 24 -3.97 -12.81 12.14
CA SER A 24 -2.98 -13.55 11.33
C SER A 24 -3.11 -13.20 9.85
N GLU A 25 -4.31 -12.85 9.42
CA GLU A 25 -4.72 -12.52 8.06
C GLU A 25 -4.01 -11.24 7.61
N LEU A 26 -4.04 -10.18 8.43
CA LEU A 26 -3.29 -8.95 8.16
C LEU A 26 -1.78 -9.22 8.05
N LYS A 27 -1.21 -9.98 9.00
CA LYS A 27 0.23 -10.35 8.98
C LYS A 27 0.58 -11.10 7.70
N ASN A 28 -0.28 -12.00 7.24
CA ASN A 28 -0.08 -12.77 6.03
C ASN A 28 -0.17 -11.88 4.77
N VAL A 29 -1.08 -10.90 4.71
CA VAL A 29 -1.16 -9.93 3.61
C VAL A 29 0.10 -9.08 3.55
N LEU A 30 0.54 -8.51 4.68
CA LEU A 30 1.77 -7.71 4.75
C LEU A 30 3.00 -8.50 4.31
N LYS A 31 3.09 -9.78 4.73
CA LYS A 31 4.18 -10.67 4.30
C LYS A 31 4.17 -10.93 2.79
N HIS A 32 2.99 -11.09 2.19
CA HIS A 32 2.87 -11.25 0.73
C HIS A 32 3.22 -9.97 -0.03
N LEU A 33 2.82 -8.78 0.47
CA LEU A 33 3.24 -7.52 -0.13
C LEU A 33 4.76 -7.32 -0.08
N GLN A 34 5.40 -7.78 0.99
CA GLN A 34 6.85 -7.64 1.17
C GLN A 34 7.68 -8.62 0.34
N HIS A 35 7.23 -9.87 0.18
CA HIS A 35 8.05 -10.96 -0.40
C HIS A 35 7.47 -11.56 -1.67
N GLY A 36 6.25 -11.19 -2.07
CA GLY A 36 5.62 -11.75 -3.25
C GLY A 36 6.38 -11.38 -4.51
N THR A 37 6.57 -12.37 -5.39
CA THR A 37 7.13 -12.14 -6.72
C THR A 37 6.17 -11.29 -7.53
N ILE A 38 6.68 -10.27 -8.22
CA ILE A 38 5.87 -9.44 -9.11
C ILE A 38 5.79 -10.15 -10.46
N SER A 39 4.57 -10.44 -10.92
CA SER A 39 4.34 -11.01 -12.27
C SER A 39 4.10 -9.93 -13.32
N GLU A 40 3.50 -8.80 -12.93
CA GLU A 40 3.21 -7.69 -13.82
C GLU A 40 3.23 -6.36 -13.06
N ALA A 41 3.56 -5.27 -13.74
CA ALA A 41 3.53 -3.91 -13.21
C ALA A 41 2.92 -2.96 -14.23
N ASN A 42 1.78 -2.36 -13.87
CA ASN A 42 1.02 -1.46 -14.74
C ASN A 42 0.98 -0.05 -14.17
N GLU A 43 1.27 0.96 -15.00
CA GLU A 43 1.10 2.36 -14.58
C GLU A 43 -0.39 2.67 -14.43
N MET A 44 -0.76 3.24 -13.28
CA MET A 44 -2.10 3.77 -13.07
C MET A 44 -2.15 5.20 -13.62
N SER A 45 -2.60 5.33 -14.86
CA SER A 45 -2.70 6.63 -15.57
C SER A 45 -3.69 7.62 -14.95
N GLN A 46 -4.56 7.16 -14.03
CA GLN A 46 -5.45 8.03 -13.26
C GLN A 46 -4.77 8.47 -11.96
N GLY A 47 -4.25 9.69 -11.94
CA GLY A 47 -3.67 10.31 -10.76
C GLY A 47 -2.84 11.56 -11.09
N THR A 48 -2.37 12.26 -10.04
CA THR A 48 -1.46 13.42 -10.17
C THR A 48 0.02 13.01 -10.07
N GLN A 49 0.31 11.82 -9.54
CA GLN A 49 1.66 11.32 -9.31
C GLN A 49 1.75 9.86 -9.73
N ILE A 50 2.97 9.40 -10.03
CA ILE A 50 3.26 8.04 -10.49
C ILE A 50 2.85 7.02 -9.42
N LYS A 51 2.02 6.05 -9.84
CA LYS A 51 1.61 4.89 -9.06
C LYS A 51 1.61 3.67 -9.97
N LEU A 52 2.12 2.55 -9.48
CA LEU A 52 2.12 1.29 -10.22
C LEU A 52 1.20 0.29 -9.52
N LEU A 53 0.30 -0.33 -10.27
CA LEU A 53 -0.44 -1.51 -9.82
C LEU A 53 0.43 -2.74 -10.09
N LEU A 54 0.86 -3.41 -9.04
CA LEU A 54 1.64 -4.64 -9.12
C LEU A 54 0.71 -5.84 -9.04
N GLU A 55 0.87 -6.78 -9.96
CA GLU A 55 0.25 -8.09 -9.87
C GLU A 55 1.21 -9.09 -9.22
N LEU A 56 0.68 -9.83 -8.25
CA LEU A 56 1.34 -10.89 -7.50
C LEU A 56 0.60 -12.22 -7.74
N PRO A 57 1.25 -13.37 -7.48
CA PRO A 57 0.65 -14.68 -7.66
C PRO A 57 -0.76 -14.82 -7.09
N ASN A 58 -1.59 -15.57 -7.80
CA ASN A 58 -2.99 -15.85 -7.45
C ASN A 58 -3.92 -14.62 -7.50
N GLY A 59 -3.60 -13.62 -8.32
CA GLY A 59 -4.44 -12.43 -8.53
C GLY A 59 -4.45 -11.48 -7.34
N PHE A 60 -3.42 -11.55 -6.49
CA PHE A 60 -3.19 -10.55 -5.46
C PHE A 60 -2.59 -9.31 -6.10
N GLN A 61 -3.04 -8.13 -5.69
CA GLN A 61 -2.54 -6.87 -6.24
C GLN A 61 -2.08 -5.94 -5.13
N GLY A 62 -1.01 -5.20 -5.40
CA GLY A 62 -0.46 -4.19 -4.49
C GLY A 62 -0.24 -2.88 -5.20
N LEU A 63 -0.59 -1.76 -4.56
CA LEU A 63 -0.30 -0.43 -5.08
C LEU A 63 1.10 0.01 -4.64
N LEU A 64 1.99 0.25 -5.58
CA LEU A 64 3.32 0.76 -5.34
C LEU A 64 3.36 2.28 -5.55
N LYS A 65 3.78 3.00 -4.51
CA LYS A 65 4.25 4.38 -4.59
C LYS A 65 5.77 4.38 -4.53
N PRO A 66 6.49 4.79 -5.60
CA PRO A 66 7.94 4.71 -5.62
C PRO A 66 8.60 5.67 -4.63
N TYR A 67 9.84 5.34 -4.24
CA TYR A 67 10.69 6.29 -3.54
C TYR A 67 10.95 7.52 -4.43
N ARG A 68 10.76 8.72 -3.88
CA ARG A 68 10.99 10.00 -4.57
C ARG A 68 11.96 10.92 -3.86
N VAL A 69 11.92 10.95 -2.52
CA VAL A 69 12.72 11.85 -1.68
C VAL A 69 13.28 11.12 -0.45
N PRO A 70 14.46 11.55 0.07
CA PRO A 70 15.08 10.94 1.25
C PRO A 70 14.28 11.23 2.53
N ARG A 71 14.55 10.46 3.60
CA ARG A 71 13.81 10.56 4.87
C ARG A 71 13.94 11.92 5.56
N ASN A 72 15.03 12.64 5.32
CA ASN A 72 15.28 13.97 5.87
C ASN A 72 14.76 15.11 4.98
N TYR A 73 14.17 14.79 3.81
CA TYR A 73 13.52 15.80 2.98
C TYR A 73 12.33 16.41 3.71
N GLN A 74 12.22 17.73 3.65
CA GLN A 74 11.08 18.49 4.14
C GLN A 74 10.46 19.25 2.98
N THR A 75 9.12 19.33 2.96
CA THR A 75 8.39 20.18 2.02
C THR A 75 8.86 21.63 2.19
N GLN A 76 9.16 22.30 1.08
CA GLN A 76 9.62 23.68 1.12
C GLN A 76 8.52 24.61 1.67
N PRO A 77 8.86 25.67 2.42
CA PRO A 77 7.85 26.56 3.02
C PRO A 77 6.93 27.26 2.00
N ASP A 78 7.40 27.43 0.77
CA ASP A 78 6.68 28.05 -0.35
C ASP A 78 5.87 27.06 -1.19
N HIS A 79 5.95 25.76 -0.90
CA HIS A 79 5.14 24.75 -1.58
C HIS A 79 3.72 24.72 -1.01
N PHE A 80 2.74 24.98 -1.89
CA PHE A 80 1.34 24.68 -1.60
C PHE A 80 1.11 23.17 -1.46
N TYR A 81 0.08 22.78 -0.70
CA TYR A 81 -0.24 21.37 -0.42
C TYR A 81 -0.46 20.51 -1.68
N PHE A 82 -0.96 21.09 -2.78
CA PHE A 82 -1.17 20.39 -4.06
C PHE A 82 0.12 20.24 -4.88
N SER A 83 1.17 20.99 -4.55
CA SER A 83 2.50 20.89 -5.16
C SER A 83 3.41 19.91 -4.42
N ASP A 84 2.99 19.41 -3.25
CA ASP A 84 3.80 18.48 -2.47
C ASP A 84 3.88 17.10 -3.15
N VAL A 85 5.02 16.44 -2.97
CA VAL A 85 5.26 15.12 -3.53
C VAL A 85 4.80 14.04 -2.55
N GLU A 86 4.18 12.98 -3.07
CA GLU A 86 3.85 11.80 -2.27
C GLU A 86 5.14 11.11 -1.80
N ARG A 87 5.13 10.65 -0.55
CA ARG A 87 6.24 9.98 0.12
C ARG A 87 5.84 8.55 0.45
N HIS A 88 6.48 7.55 -0.16
CA HIS A 88 6.18 6.13 0.12
C HIS A 88 6.19 5.78 1.62
N HIS A 89 7.11 6.37 2.40
CA HIS A 89 7.22 6.13 3.83
C HIS A 89 6.09 6.76 4.65
N ALA A 90 5.42 7.79 4.15
CA ALA A 90 4.29 8.40 4.82
C ALA A 90 3.08 7.45 4.86
N GLU A 91 2.83 6.69 3.79
CA GLU A 91 1.78 5.65 3.76
C GLU A 91 2.04 4.53 4.76
N ILE A 92 3.29 4.06 4.80
CA ILE A 92 3.71 3.02 5.76
C ILE A 92 3.55 3.52 7.19
N ALA A 93 4.00 4.75 7.48
CA ALA A 93 3.88 5.35 8.80
C ALA A 93 2.42 5.57 9.21
N ALA A 94 1.58 6.07 8.29
CA ALA A 94 0.15 6.28 8.54
C ALA A 94 -0.54 4.97 8.94
N PHE A 95 -0.28 3.87 8.24
CA PHE A 95 -0.79 2.55 8.61
C PHE A 95 -0.38 2.13 10.03
N HIS A 96 0.87 2.36 10.42
CA HIS A 96 1.36 2.00 11.76
C HIS A 96 0.90 2.94 12.87
N VAL A 97 0.55 4.19 12.55
CA VAL A 97 -0.01 5.16 13.50
C VAL A 97 -1.51 4.91 13.73
N ASP A 98 -2.22 4.43 12.71
CA ASP A 98 -3.63 4.02 12.80
C ASP A 98 -3.83 2.76 13.64
N LYS A 99 -2.87 1.82 13.55
CA LYS A 99 -2.90 0.50 14.21
C LYS A 99 -2.87 0.57 15.74
#